data_AF-A0A8H6HG41-F1
#
_entry.id   AF-A0A8H6HG41-F1
#
_cell.length_a   1.000
_cell.length_b   1.000
_cell.length_c   1.000
_cell.angle_alpha   90.00
_cell.angle_beta   90.00
_cell.angle_gamma   90.00
#
_symmetry.space_group_name_H-M   'P 1'
#
loop_
_entity.id
_entity.type
_entity.pdbx_description
1 polymer ?
#
loop_
_entity_poly.entity_id
_entity_poly.type
_entity_poly.pdbx_seq_one_letter_code
_entity_poly.pdbx_strand_id
1 'polypeptide(L)'
;MALPSSITTKNLSGRYTMNKALSDATAIDQMLGYQGIGWIKRKAIAIGTITLTVTHTTSPSGDENITIDNHLTGGIPGSREERPLDGEERGRSDMHFGKTLFHTKRVSVKDAEPLSGFLKGGKWTDDTVEGGLIETKIRADIGNGKAGWVEHHIWGVEESNGERRFTRRISFEGAKKEKLEIVMYFDYLGA
;
A
#
# COMPACT_ATOMS: atom_id res chain seq x y z
N MET A 1 -8.77 15.76 -1.10
CA MET A 1 -8.80 16.67 0.08
C MET A 1 -8.03 16.02 1.21
N ALA A 2 -7.65 16.77 2.24
CA ALA A 2 -7.10 16.20 3.48
C ALA A 2 -8.06 15.16 4.09
N LEU A 3 -7.51 14.17 4.81
CA LEU A 3 -8.32 13.20 5.55
C LEU A 3 -9.01 13.86 6.75
N PRO A 4 -10.33 13.68 6.92
CA PRO A 4 -11.03 14.03 8.16
C PRO A 4 -10.45 13.31 9.37
N SER A 5 -10.49 13.93 10.55
CA SER A 5 -9.98 13.36 11.82
C SER A 5 -10.62 12.01 12.18
N SER A 6 -11.83 11.73 11.69
CA SER A 6 -12.52 10.45 11.86
C SER A 6 -11.89 9.28 11.09
N ILE A 7 -11.05 9.56 10.08
CA ILE A 7 -10.31 8.53 9.35
C ILE A 7 -8.96 8.35 10.01
N THR A 8 -8.71 7.12 10.49
CA THR A 8 -7.52 6.71 11.24
C THR A 8 -7.05 5.34 10.77
N THR A 9 -5.91 4.85 11.25
CA THR A 9 -5.48 3.46 10.92
C THR A 9 -6.42 2.39 11.48
N LYS A 10 -7.30 2.73 12.42
CA LYS A 10 -8.36 1.86 12.95
C LYS A 10 -9.65 1.90 12.14
N ASN A 11 -9.82 2.89 11.27
CA ASN A 11 -10.89 2.92 10.28
C ASN A 11 -10.44 3.71 9.05
N LEU A 12 -10.02 2.99 8.01
CA LEU A 12 -9.60 3.57 6.73
C LEU A 12 -10.73 3.59 5.70
N SER A 13 -11.97 3.33 6.10
CA SER A 13 -13.08 3.19 5.16
C SER A 13 -13.35 4.49 4.41
N GLY A 14 -13.50 4.38 3.09
CA GLY A 14 -13.80 5.50 2.20
C GLY A 14 -13.08 5.39 0.87
N ARG A 15 -13.15 6.47 0.10
CA ARG A 15 -12.60 6.54 -1.26
C ARG A 15 -11.41 7.49 -1.29
N TYR A 16 -10.38 7.06 -2.01
CA TYR A 16 -9.12 7.79 -2.10
C TYR A 16 -8.62 7.82 -3.53
N THR A 17 -7.89 8.86 -3.91
CA THR A 17 -7.11 8.88 -5.16
C THR A 17 -5.64 9.05 -4.84
N MET A 18 -4.77 8.37 -5.58
CA MET A 18 -3.33 8.60 -5.45
C MET A 18 -2.99 10.03 -5.86
N ASN A 19 -2.33 10.77 -4.98
CA ASN A 19 -1.81 12.10 -5.26
C ASN A 19 -0.48 11.97 -6.01
N LYS A 20 -0.53 12.07 -7.34
CA LYS A 20 0.64 11.94 -8.21
C LYS A 20 1.66 13.08 -8.07
N ALA A 21 1.25 14.23 -7.55
CA ALA A 21 2.17 15.35 -7.35
C ALA A 21 3.03 15.17 -6.10
N LEU A 22 2.52 14.43 -5.10
CA LEU A 22 3.22 14.13 -3.85
C LEU A 22 3.89 12.74 -3.86
N SER A 23 3.52 11.87 -4.81
CA SER A 23 4.07 10.52 -4.93
C SER A 23 5.12 10.46 -6.04
N ASP A 24 6.26 9.80 -5.81
CA ASP A 24 7.33 9.70 -6.81
C ASP A 24 6.91 8.81 -7.99
N ALA A 25 6.40 9.43 -9.05
CA ALA A 25 5.93 8.73 -10.25
C ALA A 25 7.05 7.97 -10.97
N THR A 26 8.31 8.40 -10.85
CA THR A 26 9.44 7.73 -11.49
C THR A 26 9.77 6.44 -10.75
N ALA A 27 9.85 6.48 -9.42
CA ALA A 27 10.08 5.30 -8.61
C ALA A 27 8.93 4.29 -8.73
N ILE A 28 7.68 4.76 -8.85
CA ILE A 28 6.52 3.89 -9.11
C ILE A 28 6.61 3.21 -10.48
N ASP A 29 6.97 3.92 -11.56
CA ASP A 29 7.16 3.30 -12.89
C ASP A 29 8.29 2.26 -12.89
N GLN A 30 9.39 2.56 -12.20
CA GLN A 30 10.52 1.63 -12.03
C GLN A 30 10.10 0.36 -11.30
N MET A 31 9.42 0.50 -10.16
CA MET A 31 8.88 -0.62 -9.37
C MET A 31 7.98 -1.52 -10.23
N LEU A 32 6.98 -0.93 -10.91
CA LEU A 32 6.08 -1.66 -11.80
C LEU A 32 6.85 -2.38 -12.93
N GLY A 33 7.91 -1.76 -13.45
CA GLY A 33 8.80 -2.38 -14.43
C GLY A 33 9.54 -3.60 -13.89
N TYR A 34 10.09 -3.49 -12.68
CA TYR A 34 10.75 -4.61 -11.98
C TYR A 34 9.78 -5.73 -11.60
N GLN A 35 8.50 -5.42 -11.41
CA GLN A 35 7.43 -6.39 -11.20
C GLN A 35 6.96 -7.08 -12.48
N GLY A 36 7.49 -6.70 -13.64
CA GLY A 36 7.18 -7.31 -14.94
C GLY A 36 5.98 -6.68 -15.67
N ILE A 37 5.46 -5.55 -15.19
CA ILE A 37 4.39 -4.83 -15.90
C ILE A 37 4.95 -4.23 -17.18
N GLY A 38 4.38 -4.60 -18.33
CA GLY A 38 4.82 -4.13 -19.64
C GLY A 38 4.70 -2.61 -19.82
N TRP A 39 5.61 -2.02 -20.61
CA TRP A 39 5.77 -0.57 -20.77
C TRP A 39 4.47 0.18 -21.13
N ILE A 40 3.65 -0.37 -22.04
CA ILE A 40 2.37 0.25 -22.45
C ILE A 40 1.41 0.38 -21.25
N LYS A 41 1.26 -0.69 -20.46
CA LYS A 41 0.43 -0.67 -19.25
C LYS A 41 0.95 0.35 -18.25
N ARG A 42 2.27 0.44 -18.05
CA ARG A 42 2.85 1.43 -17.11
C ARG A 42 2.62 2.87 -17.56
N LYS A 43 2.73 3.17 -18.86
CA LYS A 43 2.37 4.49 -19.40
C LYS A 43 0.90 4.82 -19.17
N ALA A 44 0.00 3.85 -19.37
CA ALA A 44 -1.41 4.03 -19.07
C ALA A 44 -1.66 4.26 -17.56
N ILE A 45 -0.95 3.58 -16.65
CA ILE A 45 -1.01 3.82 -15.19
C ILE A 45 -0.48 5.23 -14.86
N ALA A 46 0.64 5.62 -15.46
CA ALA A 46 1.26 6.93 -15.23
C ALA A 46 0.35 8.09 -15.64
N ILE A 47 -0.46 7.91 -16.69
CA ILE A 47 -1.44 8.91 -17.15
C ILE A 47 -2.76 8.79 -16.36
N GLY A 48 -3.22 7.56 -16.11
CA GLY A 48 -4.54 7.25 -15.55
C GLY A 48 -4.67 7.49 -14.04
N THR A 49 -5.87 7.80 -13.58
CA THR A 49 -6.16 8.01 -12.16
C THR A 49 -6.30 6.66 -11.46
N ILE A 50 -5.66 6.53 -10.29
CA ILE A 50 -5.78 5.36 -9.41
C ILE A 50 -6.68 5.76 -8.25
N THR A 51 -7.87 5.15 -8.19
CA THR A 51 -8.83 5.34 -7.10
C THR A 51 -8.94 4.07 -6.29
N LEU A 52 -8.88 4.19 -4.97
CA LEU A 52 -9.11 3.11 -4.02
C LEU A 52 -10.49 3.30 -3.40
N THR A 53 -11.32 2.26 -3.37
CA THR A 53 -12.45 2.16 -2.45
C THR A 53 -12.04 1.20 -1.35
N VAL A 54 -11.90 1.70 -0.13
CA VAL A 54 -11.42 0.95 1.03
C VAL A 54 -12.59 0.69 1.97
N THR A 55 -12.71 -0.55 2.42
CA THR A 55 -13.59 -0.95 3.51
C THR A 55 -12.74 -1.57 4.61
N HIS A 56 -12.78 -0.99 5.81
CA HIS A 56 -12.07 -1.48 6.97
C HIS A 56 -13.08 -1.93 8.03
N THR A 57 -13.08 -3.22 8.35
CA THR A 57 -13.99 -3.81 9.32
C THR A 57 -13.24 -4.42 10.48
N THR A 58 -13.81 -4.32 11.67
CA THR A 58 -13.37 -5.04 12.87
C THR A 58 -14.51 -5.91 13.35
N SER A 59 -14.27 -7.22 13.52
CA SER A 59 -15.26 -8.15 14.07
C SER A 59 -15.46 -7.92 15.57
N PRO A 60 -16.54 -8.45 16.19
CA PRO A 60 -16.71 -8.40 17.64
C PRO A 60 -15.59 -9.10 18.43
N SER A 61 -14.89 -10.07 17.84
CA SER A 61 -13.71 -10.72 18.41
C SER A 61 -12.42 -9.89 18.25
N GLY A 62 -12.48 -8.76 17.54
CA GLY A 62 -11.35 -7.87 17.30
C GLY A 62 -10.57 -8.16 16.03
N ASP A 63 -11.04 -9.08 15.17
CA ASP A 63 -10.37 -9.41 13.91
C ASP A 63 -10.57 -8.29 12.90
N GLU A 64 -9.46 -7.74 12.40
CA GLU A 64 -9.47 -6.62 11.47
C GLU A 64 -9.28 -7.13 10.04
N ASN A 65 -10.07 -6.59 9.11
CA ASN A 65 -9.94 -6.89 7.68
C ASN A 65 -10.08 -5.62 6.86
N ILE A 66 -9.17 -5.46 5.89
CA ILE A 66 -9.20 -4.36 4.93
C ILE A 66 -9.44 -4.93 3.54
N THR A 67 -10.52 -4.46 2.91
CA THR A 67 -10.82 -4.73 1.51
C THR A 67 -10.58 -3.49 0.69
N ILE A 68 -9.90 -3.64 -0.45
CA ILE A 68 -9.58 -2.53 -1.36
C ILE A 68 -10.01 -2.91 -2.77
N ASP A 69 -10.94 -2.12 -3.32
CA ASP A 69 -11.24 -2.13 -4.75
C ASP A 69 -10.42 -1.04 -5.45
N ASN A 70 -9.47 -1.46 -6.28
CA ASN A 70 -8.63 -0.59 -7.09
C ASN A 70 -9.33 -0.32 -8.41
N HIS A 71 -9.59 0.95 -8.70
CA HIS A 71 -10.13 1.41 -9.97
C HIS A 71 -9.06 2.22 -10.70
N LEU A 72 -8.77 1.81 -11.95
CA LEU A 72 -7.82 2.50 -12.81
C LEU A 72 -8.53 3.00 -14.06
N THR A 73 -8.22 4.23 -14.48
CA THR A 73 -8.72 4.75 -15.77
C THR A 73 -7.82 4.31 -16.93
N GLY A 74 -8.24 4.61 -18.17
CA GLY A 74 -7.43 4.30 -19.36
C GLY A 74 -7.51 2.85 -19.83
N GLY A 75 -8.62 2.16 -19.55
CA GLY A 75 -8.86 0.78 -20.02
C GLY A 75 -8.07 -0.30 -19.27
N ILE A 76 -7.40 0.06 -18.16
CA ILE A 76 -6.74 -0.91 -17.28
C ILE A 76 -7.80 -1.50 -16.35
N PRO A 77 -8.00 -2.84 -16.34
CA PRO A 77 -8.95 -3.44 -15.43
C PRO A 77 -8.58 -3.18 -13.96
N GLY A 78 -9.59 -2.96 -13.13
CA GLY A 78 -9.40 -2.87 -11.69
C GLY A 78 -8.98 -4.20 -11.06
N SER A 79 -8.72 -4.17 -9.75
CA SER A 79 -8.44 -5.36 -8.95
C SER A 79 -9.05 -5.22 -7.57
N ARG A 80 -9.32 -6.34 -6.91
CA ARG A 80 -9.78 -6.38 -5.52
C ARG A 80 -8.74 -7.05 -4.64
N GLU A 81 -8.47 -6.47 -3.49
CA GLU A 81 -7.55 -7.00 -2.49
C GLU A 81 -8.30 -7.22 -1.18
N GLU A 82 -8.08 -8.37 -0.55
CA GLU A 82 -8.54 -8.67 0.81
C GLU A 82 -7.32 -8.86 1.69
N ARG A 83 -7.28 -8.14 2.81
CA ARG A 83 -6.15 -8.13 3.74
C ARG A 83 -6.67 -8.29 5.18
N PRO A 84 -6.76 -9.53 5.67
CA PRO A 84 -6.87 -9.81 7.10
C PRO A 84 -5.60 -9.32 7.80
N LEU A 85 -5.75 -8.72 8.98
CA LEU A 85 -4.66 -8.14 9.78
C LEU A 85 -4.14 -9.12 10.85
N ASP A 86 -4.14 -10.42 10.55
CA ASP A 86 -3.74 -11.51 11.44
C ASP A 86 -2.27 -11.93 11.31
N GLY A 87 -1.56 -11.41 10.30
CA GLY A 87 -0.18 -11.75 10.01
C GLY A 87 0.04 -13.09 9.32
N GLU A 88 -1.02 -13.81 8.94
CA GLU A 88 -0.89 -15.07 8.21
C GLU A 88 -0.56 -14.85 6.72
N GLU A 89 0.40 -15.62 6.20
CA GLU A 89 0.76 -15.58 4.78
C GLU A 89 -0.29 -16.29 3.93
N ARG A 90 -0.75 -15.61 2.87
CA ARG A 90 -1.77 -16.09 1.94
C ARG A 90 -1.33 -15.87 0.51
N GLY A 91 -1.77 -16.78 -0.37
CA GLY A 91 -1.59 -16.66 -1.80
C GLY A 91 -2.70 -15.84 -2.45
N ARG A 92 -2.33 -15.00 -3.43
CA ARG A 92 -3.26 -14.34 -4.33
C ARG A 92 -2.73 -14.39 -5.75
N SER A 93 -3.63 -14.46 -6.72
CA SER A 93 -3.28 -14.25 -8.12
C SER A 93 -4.18 -13.18 -8.72
N ASP A 94 -3.59 -12.22 -9.42
CA ASP A 94 -4.33 -11.25 -10.21
C ASP A 94 -3.72 -11.06 -11.61
N MET A 95 -4.44 -10.36 -12.48
CA MET A 95 -4.06 -10.20 -13.89
C MET A 95 -2.89 -9.24 -14.12
N HIS A 96 -2.51 -8.47 -13.10
CA HIS A 96 -1.45 -7.47 -13.19
C HIS A 96 -0.14 -8.05 -12.70
N PHE A 97 -0.13 -8.65 -11.52
CA PHE A 97 1.07 -9.09 -10.82
C PHE A 97 1.26 -10.61 -10.82
N GLY A 98 0.31 -11.38 -11.37
CA GLY A 98 0.37 -12.85 -11.34
C GLY A 98 0.23 -13.39 -9.92
N LYS A 99 0.90 -14.50 -9.63
CA LYS A 99 0.87 -15.13 -8.30
C LYS A 99 1.77 -14.39 -7.31
N THR A 100 1.24 -14.11 -6.14
CA THR A 100 1.90 -13.41 -5.05
C THR A 100 1.56 -14.07 -3.73
N LEU A 101 2.46 -13.94 -2.76
CA LEU A 101 2.22 -14.25 -1.36
C LEU A 101 2.22 -12.94 -0.58
N PHE A 102 1.30 -12.81 0.36
CA PHE A 102 1.21 -11.62 1.19
C PHE A 102 0.79 -11.97 2.62
N HIS A 103 1.20 -11.14 3.57
CA HIS A 103 0.61 -11.11 4.91
C HIS A 103 0.44 -9.66 5.33
N THR A 104 -0.53 -9.39 6.19
CA THR A 104 -0.78 -8.04 6.73
C THR A 104 -1.01 -8.14 8.23
N LYS A 105 -0.47 -7.20 9.00
CA LYS A 105 -0.64 -7.16 10.46
C LYS A 105 -0.57 -5.74 11.00
N ARG A 106 -1.08 -5.56 12.21
CA ARG A 106 -0.88 -4.35 13.01
C ARG A 106 0.53 -4.35 13.59
N VAL A 107 1.21 -3.20 13.60
CA VAL A 107 2.47 -3.00 14.33
C VAL A 107 2.47 -1.68 15.08
N SER A 108 3.02 -1.68 16.29
CA SER A 108 3.26 -0.46 17.05
C SER A 108 4.37 0.35 16.39
N VAL A 109 4.24 1.68 16.40
CA VAL A 109 5.29 2.58 15.88
C VAL A 109 6.62 2.40 16.63
N LYS A 110 6.56 1.99 17.91
CA LYS A 110 7.74 1.76 18.76
C LYS A 110 8.38 0.40 18.50
N ASP A 111 7.56 -0.63 18.31
CA ASP A 111 8.00 -2.04 18.14
C ASP A 111 8.29 -2.40 16.67
N ALA A 112 8.18 -1.41 15.79
CA ALA A 112 8.57 -1.47 14.40
C ALA A 112 10.07 -1.76 14.17
N GLU A 113 10.86 -2.17 15.17
CA GLU A 113 12.30 -2.43 15.06
C GLU A 113 12.78 -3.10 13.75
N PRO A 114 12.14 -4.17 13.22
CA PRO A 114 12.56 -4.78 11.95
C PRO A 114 12.28 -3.94 10.69
N LEU A 115 11.54 -2.83 10.80
CA LEU A 115 11.33 -1.88 9.70
C LEU A 115 12.57 -1.01 9.50
N SER A 116 12.91 -0.76 8.24
CA SER A 116 14.01 0.17 7.89
C SER A 116 13.74 1.58 8.44
N GLY A 117 14.80 2.38 8.60
CA GLY A 117 14.67 3.78 9.02
C GLY A 117 13.72 4.58 8.12
N PHE A 118 13.71 4.29 6.82
CA PHE A 118 12.76 4.85 5.86
C PHE A 118 11.31 4.49 6.19
N LEU A 119 11.00 3.21 6.43
CA LEU A 119 9.64 2.77 6.71
C LEU A 119 9.07 3.38 8.01
N LYS A 120 9.94 3.67 9.00
CA LYS A 120 9.55 4.34 10.24
C LYS A 120 9.46 5.86 10.12
N GLY A 121 10.20 6.46 9.19
CA GLY A 121 10.44 7.91 9.11
C GLY A 121 9.25 8.78 8.67
N GLY A 122 8.03 8.26 8.76
CA GLY A 122 6.81 9.02 8.51
C GLY A 122 6.56 10.07 9.58
N LYS A 123 5.99 11.20 9.18
CA LYS A 123 5.43 12.18 10.13
C LYS A 123 4.04 11.71 10.56
N TRP A 124 4.00 10.61 11.29
CA TRP A 124 2.77 9.96 11.70
C TRP A 124 1.95 10.85 12.62
N THR A 125 0.64 10.92 12.38
CA THR A 125 -0.30 11.62 13.28
C THR A 125 -0.40 10.90 14.62
N ASP A 126 -0.79 11.62 15.67
CA ASP A 126 -0.97 11.03 17.01
C ASP A 126 -1.92 9.83 17.00
N ASP A 127 -3.01 9.90 16.23
CA ASP A 127 -3.96 8.79 16.09
C ASP A 127 -3.34 7.56 15.38
N THR A 128 -2.37 7.76 14.50
CA THR A 128 -1.58 6.67 13.89
C THR A 128 -0.60 6.08 14.90
N VAL A 129 0.02 6.92 15.73
CA VAL A 129 0.95 6.46 16.77
C VAL A 129 0.22 5.63 17.83
N GLU A 130 -0.96 6.07 18.26
CA GLU A 130 -1.81 5.36 19.22
C GLU A 130 -2.45 4.11 18.61
N GLY A 131 -3.04 4.23 17.41
CA GLY A 131 -3.75 3.14 16.74
C GLY A 131 -2.83 2.07 16.11
N GLY A 132 -1.54 2.39 15.94
CA GLY A 132 -0.55 1.56 15.29
C GLY A 132 -0.61 1.62 13.76
N LEU A 133 0.49 1.19 13.15
CA LEU A 133 0.67 1.09 11.70
C LEU A 133 0.11 -0.22 11.16
N ILE A 134 -0.12 -0.27 9.86
CA ILE A 134 -0.45 -1.49 9.14
C ILE A 134 0.77 -1.90 8.32
N GLU A 135 1.39 -3.03 8.67
CA GLU A 135 2.48 -3.65 7.93
C GLU A 135 1.91 -4.65 6.93
N THR A 136 2.26 -4.50 5.66
CA THR A 136 1.99 -5.50 4.63
C THR A 136 3.30 -5.89 3.96
N LYS A 137 3.58 -7.20 3.88
CA LYS A 137 4.62 -7.71 3.00
C LYS A 137 4.01 -8.46 1.85
N ILE A 138 4.54 -8.25 0.64
CA ILE A 138 4.09 -8.90 -0.59
C ILE A 138 5.33 -9.42 -1.31
N ARG A 139 5.28 -10.62 -1.85
CA ARG A 139 6.36 -11.17 -2.67
C ARG A 139 5.81 -11.92 -3.86
N ALA A 140 6.54 -11.89 -4.97
CA ALA A 140 6.19 -12.71 -6.13
C ALA A 140 6.31 -14.21 -5.77
N ASP A 141 5.29 -14.98 -6.11
CA ASP A 141 5.31 -16.43 -6.03
C ASP A 141 5.68 -17.02 -7.39
N ILE A 142 6.99 -17.15 -7.62
CA ILE A 142 7.53 -17.62 -8.90
C ILE A 142 7.88 -19.12 -8.91
N GLY A 143 7.59 -19.83 -7.81
CA GLY A 143 7.97 -21.23 -7.61
C GLY A 143 9.49 -21.46 -7.66
N ASN A 144 9.91 -22.69 -7.35
CA ASN A 144 11.28 -23.18 -7.60
C ASN A 144 12.43 -22.34 -7.00
N GLY A 145 12.20 -21.60 -5.91
CA GLY A 145 13.26 -20.89 -5.17
C GLY A 145 13.97 -19.77 -5.94
N LYS A 146 13.43 -19.32 -7.08
CA LYS A 146 14.01 -18.20 -7.83
C LYS A 146 13.81 -16.87 -7.08
N ALA A 147 14.68 -15.90 -7.36
CA ALA A 147 14.53 -14.54 -6.85
C ALA A 147 13.38 -13.83 -7.56
N GLY A 148 12.26 -13.64 -6.86
CA GLY A 148 11.18 -12.73 -7.25
C GLY A 148 11.45 -11.31 -6.76
N TRP A 149 10.44 -10.46 -6.83
CA TRP A 149 10.44 -9.18 -6.14
C TRP A 149 9.76 -9.28 -4.76
N VAL A 150 10.12 -8.38 -3.85
CA VAL A 150 9.53 -8.23 -2.52
C VAL A 150 9.19 -6.77 -2.27
N GLU A 151 8.02 -6.54 -1.70
CA GLU A 151 7.52 -5.27 -1.22
C GLU A 151 7.28 -5.35 0.28
N HIS A 152 7.72 -4.32 1.01
CA HIS A 152 7.44 -4.14 2.42
C HIS A 152 6.81 -2.77 2.63
N HIS A 153 5.52 -2.78 2.96
CA HIS A 153 4.69 -1.60 3.07
C HIS A 153 4.39 -1.28 4.54
N ILE A 154 4.38 0.01 4.83
CA ILE A 154 3.84 0.58 6.06
C ILE A 154 2.80 1.59 5.71
N TRP A 155 1.60 1.39 6.25
CA TRP A 155 0.50 2.31 6.07
C TRP A 155 0.19 3.03 7.37
N GLY A 156 -0.13 4.31 7.22
CA GLY A 156 -0.50 5.19 8.31
C GLY A 156 -1.14 6.46 7.78
N VAL A 157 -1.48 7.37 8.69
CA VAL A 157 -1.82 8.75 8.34
C VAL A 157 -0.60 9.61 8.65
N GLU A 158 -0.07 10.30 7.64
CA GLU A 158 1.01 11.27 7.81
C GLU A 158 0.49 12.70 7.68
N GLU A 159 1.11 13.61 8.42
CA GLU A 159 1.03 15.03 8.11
C GLU A 159 2.03 15.38 7.00
N SER A 160 1.51 15.91 5.89
CA SER A 160 2.31 16.40 4.77
C SER A 160 1.77 17.76 4.33
N ASN A 161 2.62 18.78 4.28
CA ASN A 161 2.23 20.17 3.96
C ASN A 161 1.05 20.69 4.80
N GLY A 162 0.97 20.32 6.09
CA GLY A 162 -0.11 20.72 7.00
C GLY A 162 -1.44 19.99 6.79
N GLU A 163 -1.49 18.98 5.91
CA GLU A 163 -2.68 18.17 5.66
C GLU A 163 -2.45 16.71 6.06
N ARG A 164 -3.47 16.09 6.67
CA ARG A 164 -3.50 14.65 6.96
C ARG A 164 -3.71 13.88 5.66
N ARG A 165 -2.84 12.92 5.35
CA ARG A 165 -2.94 12.05 4.18
C ARG A 165 -2.78 10.59 4.55
N PHE A 166 -3.58 9.72 3.93
CA PHE A 166 -3.35 8.29 3.98
C PHE A 166 -2.09 8.02 3.17
N THR A 167 -1.12 7.36 3.79
CA THR A 167 0.22 7.20 3.22
C THR A 167 0.62 5.74 3.24
N ARG A 168 1.27 5.31 2.16
CA ARG A 168 1.97 4.03 2.10
C ARG A 168 3.44 4.30 1.84
N ARG A 169 4.30 3.89 2.79
CA ARG A 169 5.75 3.82 2.60
C ARG A 169 6.11 2.42 2.16
N ILE A 170 6.91 2.30 1.11
CA ILE A 170 7.22 1.04 0.43
C ILE A 170 8.72 0.92 0.32
N SER A 171 9.27 -0.14 0.90
CA SER A 171 10.62 -0.63 0.58
C SER A 171 10.46 -1.78 -0.40
N PHE A 172 11.06 -1.64 -1.59
CA PHE A 172 11.01 -2.62 -2.66
C PHE A 172 12.39 -3.23 -2.90
N GLU A 173 12.45 -4.54 -3.13
CA GLU A 173 13.62 -5.24 -3.65
C GLU A 173 13.23 -6.09 -4.87
N GLY A 174 13.87 -5.81 -6.01
CA GLY A 174 13.65 -6.52 -7.27
C GLY A 174 14.43 -7.83 -7.36
N ALA A 175 14.10 -8.63 -8.38
CA ALA A 175 14.73 -9.92 -8.63
C ALA A 175 16.25 -9.82 -8.85
N LYS A 176 16.77 -8.68 -9.32
CA LYS A 176 18.20 -8.43 -9.51
C LYS A 176 18.78 -7.53 -8.42
N LYS A 177 18.14 -7.50 -7.25
CA LYS A 177 18.55 -6.69 -6.07
C LYS A 177 18.44 -5.19 -6.28
N GLU A 178 17.63 -4.74 -7.22
CA GLU A 178 17.24 -3.33 -7.35
C GLU A 178 16.48 -2.91 -6.09
N LYS A 179 16.87 -1.80 -5.45
CA LYS A 179 16.19 -1.30 -4.25
C LYS A 179 15.54 0.04 -4.52
N LEU A 180 14.30 0.19 -4.09
CA LEU A 180 13.56 1.45 -4.15
C LEU A 180 12.88 1.72 -2.81
N GLU A 181 12.81 2.99 -2.46
CA GLU A 181 12.05 3.50 -1.33
C GLU A 181 11.03 4.50 -1.87
N ILE A 182 9.74 4.24 -1.66
CA ILE A 182 8.64 4.97 -2.30
C ILE A 182 7.66 5.42 -1.24
N VAL A 183 7.22 6.68 -1.32
CA VAL A 183 6.10 7.18 -0.52
C VAL A 183 4.95 7.48 -1.47
N MET A 184 3.81 6.84 -1.22
CA MET A 184 2.56 7.09 -1.92
C MET A 184 1.61 7.82 -0.99
N TYR A 185 1.14 8.99 -1.42
CA TYR A 185 0.13 9.77 -0.71
C TYR A 185 -1.23 9.62 -1.39
N PHE A 186 -2.28 9.54 -0.60
CA PHE A 186 -3.64 9.39 -1.07
C PHE A 186 -4.53 10.51 -0.55
N ASP A 187 -5.19 11.21 -1.47
CA ASP A 187 -6.16 12.25 -1.17
C ASP A 187 -7.53 11.61 -0.92
N TYR A 188 -8.25 12.10 0.08
CA TYR A 188 -9.60 11.65 0.40
C TYR A 188 -10.63 12.23 -0.57
N LEU A 189 -11.54 11.37 -1.03
CA LEU A 189 -12.64 11.69 -1.96
C LEU A 189 -14.03 11.62 -1.31
N GLY A 190 -14.14 11.12 -0.07
CA GLY A 190 -15.42 10.88 0.61
C GLY A 190 -15.68 9.40 0.89
N ALA A 191 -16.69 9.12 1.71
CA ALA A 191 -17.21 7.77 1.93
C ALA A 191 -18.27 7.44 0.87
#